data_AF-A0A9K3PRG2-F1
#
_entry.id   AF-A0A9K3PRG2-F1
#
_cell.length_a   1.000
_cell.length_b   1.000
_cell.length_c   1.000
_cell.angle_alpha   90.00
_cell.angle_beta   90.00
_cell.angle_gamma   90.00
#
_symmetry.space_group_name_H-M   'P 1'
#
loop_
_entity.id
_entity.type
_entity.pdbx_description
1 polymer ?
#
loop_
_entity_poly.entity_id
_entity_poly.type
_entity_poly.pdbx_seq_one_letter_code
_entity_poly.pdbx_strand_id
1 'polypeptide(L)'
;MERHPIEAEESWRSFQEHQQKLEESSQQRRYLKHHQKHLEEDLSLDVDSNTDLLKLEQAKEKAYLFKVEKSAADNQRKAEKAHKKRMKELYTNSGIARDTVHGFMIDAGSTGSRIHLFEWEPRVLHSHRDVQDALSGHKLSFPNSQSRWSDRLRPGIASFASIKDDDELQKAVADYLAPLLEFAKMVLREKKDNFSSFPIFFRATAGMRTLDKNDRFRVLDAVRSLFNNPAYSPFYFEDEFARCLSGEEEAVFGFAGTNFIMGNLLQDSQGAGTVVNPRLTYGALDMGGASTQISFYEPHEDIMAGLFKLQIGQGKHWNIYAHSFLYFGMNEARGRFQAKLLAGYNDTARLLTGVDNPCLPGGSRQEVRLNIHYDKDGKETWIPQSGVSVNGFYQGLLKNDNTTGDFGRCLQYTRALLHLEDNNWCDFAHRNECSYNGVSMPDLPRQSEHFGEFLAISNYFHVWQFLGLPKKATLEQLYNSTEYICSMSKDELFEFNNEHAKVDDNDVEDYCFRSSYVFNVLRNGYGFEMDEHITATDVINGQKVGWALGAMLYEINTFPWSYERARDDELSDMAFTNASKSQQRGQMLEGVFMACILLILLAGLHVVLDVRRRRRNREEYLSLK
;
A
#
# COMPACT_ATOMS: atom_id res chain seq x y z
N MET A 1 -28.68 0.55 35.82
CA MET A 1 -28.04 1.66 35.08
C MET A 1 -27.19 2.42 36.08
N GLU A 2 -25.99 1.92 36.33
CA GLU A 2 -24.96 2.66 37.06
C GLU A 2 -23.93 3.08 36.02
N ARG A 3 -23.62 4.37 35.97
CA ARG A 3 -22.61 4.90 35.06
C ARG A 3 -21.24 4.47 35.56
N HIS A 4 -20.45 3.95 34.64
CA HIS A 4 -19.12 3.41 34.87
C HIS A 4 -18.12 4.55 35.14
N PRO A 5 -17.15 4.39 36.07
CA PRO A 5 -16.29 5.45 36.59
C PRO A 5 -15.15 5.90 35.66
N ILE A 6 -15.46 6.22 34.39
CA ILE A 6 -14.56 6.93 33.46
C ILE A 6 -15.11 8.35 33.16
N GLU A 7 -16.16 8.80 33.85
CA GLU A 7 -16.61 10.20 33.90
C GLU A 7 -15.62 11.11 34.69
N ALA A 8 -14.33 10.79 34.75
CA ALA A 8 -13.34 11.66 35.38
C ALA A 8 -12.98 12.82 34.44
N GLU A 9 -13.32 14.03 34.90
CA GLU A 9 -13.04 15.36 34.34
C GLU A 9 -11.60 15.55 33.81
N GLU A 10 -10.63 14.76 34.27
CA GLU A 10 -9.20 14.90 33.94
C GLU A 10 -8.85 14.47 32.51
N SER A 11 -9.52 13.46 31.93
CA SER A 11 -9.30 13.08 30.52
C SER A 11 -9.91 14.10 29.55
N TRP A 12 -11.05 14.69 29.94
CA TRP A 12 -11.67 15.80 29.22
C TRP A 12 -10.89 17.09 29.35
N ARG A 13 -10.28 17.37 30.51
CA ARG A 13 -9.38 18.52 30.71
C ARG A 13 -8.09 18.38 29.92
N SER A 14 -7.46 17.21 29.87
CA SER A 14 -6.29 16.99 29.00
C SER A 14 -6.63 17.17 27.51
N PHE A 15 -7.79 16.65 27.07
CA PHE A 15 -8.31 16.87 25.72
C PHE A 15 -8.65 18.36 25.46
N GLN A 16 -9.23 19.07 26.42
CA GLN A 16 -9.56 20.49 26.31
C GLN A 16 -8.35 21.42 26.42
N GLU A 17 -7.34 21.10 27.24
CA GLU A 17 -6.06 21.81 27.30
C GLU A 17 -5.28 21.64 26.00
N HIS A 18 -5.37 20.46 25.38
CA HIS A 18 -4.89 20.25 24.00
C HIS A 18 -5.73 21.04 22.98
N GLN A 19 -7.05 21.18 23.16
CA GLN A 19 -7.90 22.11 22.38
C GLN A 19 -7.53 23.59 22.60
N GLN A 20 -7.04 23.97 23.78
CA GLN A 20 -6.71 25.35 24.13
C GLN A 20 -5.34 25.77 23.60
N LYS A 21 -4.35 24.85 23.58
CA LYS A 21 -3.11 25.03 22.80
C LYS A 21 -3.38 25.18 21.29
N LEU A 22 -4.48 24.60 20.78
CA LEU A 22 -4.92 24.77 19.39
C LEU A 22 -5.60 26.13 19.10
N GLU A 23 -5.97 26.93 20.12
CA GLU A 23 -6.44 28.31 19.93
C GLU A 23 -5.32 29.29 19.57
N GLU A 24 -4.05 28.93 19.77
CA GLU A 24 -2.88 29.64 19.22
C GLU A 24 -2.90 29.68 17.68
N SER A 25 -3.62 28.74 17.03
CA SER A 25 -3.87 28.77 15.57
C SER A 25 -4.73 29.98 15.12
N SER A 26 -5.41 30.68 16.03
CA SER A 26 -6.15 31.91 15.71
C SER A 26 -5.23 33.12 15.53
N GLN A 27 -4.11 33.18 16.26
CA GLN A 27 -3.04 34.17 16.05
C GLN A 27 -2.27 33.87 14.77
N GLN A 28 -1.95 32.60 14.51
CA GLN A 28 -1.32 32.18 13.26
C GLN A 28 -2.20 32.49 12.03
N ARG A 29 -3.54 32.40 12.16
CA ARG A 29 -4.49 32.84 11.11
C ARG A 29 -4.48 34.35 10.83
N ARG A 30 -4.33 35.18 11.86
CA ARG A 30 -4.22 36.65 11.70
C ARG A 30 -2.86 37.03 11.13
N TYR A 31 -1.79 36.37 11.57
CA TYR A 31 -0.44 36.49 11.03
C TYR A 31 -0.38 36.10 9.54
N LEU A 32 -0.92 34.94 9.18
CA LEU A 32 -0.90 34.45 7.80
C LEU A 32 -1.69 35.37 6.85
N LYS A 33 -2.86 35.87 7.27
CA LYS A 33 -3.65 36.83 6.47
C LYS A 33 -2.96 38.18 6.28
N HIS A 34 -2.24 38.68 7.30
CA HIS A 34 -1.50 39.93 7.20
C HIS A 34 -0.27 39.81 6.30
N HIS A 35 0.44 38.68 6.35
CA HIS A 35 1.60 38.43 5.49
C HIS A 35 1.25 38.22 4.02
N GLN A 36 0.10 37.61 3.71
CA GLN A 36 -0.35 37.41 2.33
C GLN A 36 -0.46 38.74 1.55
N LYS A 37 -0.91 39.82 2.21
CA LYS A 37 -1.08 41.14 1.59
C LYS A 37 0.26 41.80 1.20
N HIS A 38 1.29 41.64 2.02
CA HIS A 38 2.64 42.15 1.72
C HIS A 38 3.34 41.33 0.61
N LEU A 39 3.06 40.03 0.54
CA LEU A 39 3.57 39.14 -0.50
C LEU A 39 3.03 39.46 -1.89
N GLU A 40 1.78 39.89 -1.99
CA GLU A 40 1.15 40.32 -3.25
C GLU A 40 1.76 41.63 -3.79
N GLU A 41 2.22 42.53 -2.91
CA GLU A 41 2.95 43.76 -3.28
C GLU A 41 4.36 43.44 -3.81
N ASP A 42 5.10 42.53 -3.16
CA ASP A 42 6.45 42.11 -3.58
C ASP A 42 6.48 41.32 -4.91
N LEU A 43 5.40 40.60 -5.25
CA LEU A 43 5.27 39.85 -6.52
C LEU A 43 4.91 40.74 -7.72
N SER A 44 4.58 42.01 -7.49
CA SER A 44 4.14 42.97 -8.52
C SER A 44 5.25 43.90 -9.05
N LEU A 45 6.51 43.63 -8.68
CA LEU A 45 7.66 44.43 -9.12
C LEU A 45 7.84 44.40 -10.64
N ASP A 46 7.92 45.58 -11.28
CA ASP A 46 8.40 45.72 -12.67
C ASP A 46 9.91 45.41 -12.70
N VAL A 47 10.32 44.37 -13.43
CA VAL A 47 11.68 43.80 -13.39
C VAL A 47 12.47 44.18 -14.65
N ASP A 48 13.43 45.10 -14.50
CA ASP A 48 14.33 45.54 -15.60
C ASP A 48 15.83 45.20 -15.38
N SER A 49 16.20 44.54 -14.26
CA SER A 49 17.61 44.21 -13.94
C SER A 49 17.83 42.84 -13.26
N ASN A 50 19.07 42.30 -13.33
CA ASN A 50 19.45 41.05 -12.65
C ASN A 50 19.24 41.08 -11.12
N THR A 51 19.37 42.26 -10.50
CA THR A 51 19.13 42.43 -9.06
C THR A 51 17.64 42.26 -8.72
N ASP A 52 16.75 42.54 -9.67
CA ASP A 52 15.30 42.45 -9.48
C ASP A 52 14.78 41.03 -9.74
N LEU A 53 15.45 40.23 -10.58
CA LEU A 53 15.19 38.79 -10.73
C LEU A 53 15.48 38.01 -9.44
N LEU A 54 16.60 38.29 -8.77
CA LEU A 54 16.93 37.67 -7.49
C LEU A 54 15.90 38.01 -6.40
N LYS A 55 15.43 39.27 -6.35
CA LYS A 55 14.37 39.69 -5.43
C LYS A 55 13.04 38.98 -5.75
N LEU A 56 12.70 38.85 -7.03
CA LEU A 56 11.50 38.14 -7.46
C LEU A 56 11.57 36.65 -7.07
N GLU A 57 12.72 36.00 -7.26
CA GLU A 57 12.91 34.61 -6.86
C GLU A 57 12.81 34.43 -5.33
N GLN A 58 13.34 35.38 -4.55
CA GLN A 58 13.16 35.43 -3.09
C GLN A 58 11.71 35.70 -2.66
N ALA A 59 10.98 36.56 -3.39
CA ALA A 59 9.57 36.82 -3.15
C ALA A 59 8.71 35.58 -3.46
N LYS A 60 8.98 34.90 -4.57
CA LYS A 60 8.36 33.62 -4.92
C LYS A 60 8.70 32.53 -3.92
N GLU A 61 9.91 32.50 -3.38
CA GLU A 61 10.27 31.61 -2.28
C GLU A 61 9.41 31.86 -1.03
N LYS A 62 9.28 33.12 -0.60
CA LYS A 62 8.41 33.45 0.54
C LYS A 62 6.95 33.08 0.26
N ALA A 63 6.47 33.32 -0.96
CA ALA A 63 5.11 32.98 -1.37
C ALA A 63 4.86 31.48 -1.36
N TYR A 64 5.83 30.70 -1.86
CA TYR A 64 5.79 29.25 -1.85
C TYR A 64 5.77 28.71 -0.41
N LEU A 65 6.71 29.15 0.44
CA LEU A 65 6.77 28.74 1.84
C LEU A 65 5.45 29.03 2.57
N PHE A 66 4.88 30.22 2.33
CA PHE A 66 3.58 30.60 2.84
C PHE A 66 2.44 29.68 2.36
N LYS A 67 2.40 29.36 1.06
CA LYS A 67 1.41 28.42 0.49
C LYS A 67 1.55 27.02 1.11
N VAL A 68 2.78 26.55 1.30
CA VAL A 68 3.08 25.26 1.94
C VAL A 68 2.62 25.23 3.39
N GLU A 69 2.94 26.26 4.18
CA GLU A 69 2.51 26.37 5.57
C GLU A 69 0.97 26.39 5.69
N LYS A 70 0.31 27.16 4.82
CA LYS A 70 -1.15 27.23 4.77
C LYS A 70 -1.77 25.88 4.39
N SER A 71 -1.24 25.22 3.35
CA SER A 71 -1.69 23.90 2.90
C SER A 71 -1.45 22.82 3.96
N ALA A 72 -0.29 22.85 4.65
CA ALA A 72 0.01 21.96 5.76
C ALA A 72 -0.99 22.16 6.91
N ALA A 73 -1.28 23.39 7.29
CA ALA A 73 -2.27 23.72 8.33
C ALA A 73 -3.70 23.28 7.94
N ASP A 74 -4.11 23.51 6.68
CA ASP A 74 -5.41 23.07 6.18
C ASP A 74 -5.53 21.54 6.11
N ASN A 75 -4.47 20.85 5.67
CA ASN A 75 -4.42 19.40 5.63
C ASN A 75 -4.43 18.78 7.03
N GLN A 76 -3.67 19.36 7.96
CA GLN A 76 -3.70 18.98 9.37
C GLN A 76 -5.11 19.14 9.94
N ARG A 77 -5.77 20.27 9.68
CA ARG A 77 -7.16 20.51 10.10
C ARG A 77 -8.15 19.51 9.49
N LYS A 78 -8.02 19.20 8.19
CA LYS A 78 -8.84 18.17 7.52
C LYS A 78 -8.62 16.79 8.18
N ALA A 79 -7.37 16.44 8.45
CA ALA A 79 -6.99 15.19 9.12
C ALA A 79 -7.55 15.13 10.55
N GLU A 80 -7.42 16.19 11.34
CA GLU A 80 -7.98 16.29 12.70
C GLU A 80 -9.51 16.17 12.71
N LYS A 81 -10.19 16.80 11.74
CA LYS A 81 -11.65 16.73 11.64
C LYS A 81 -12.11 15.32 11.26
N ALA A 82 -11.39 14.66 10.35
CA ALA A 82 -11.62 13.27 9.98
C ALA A 82 -11.35 12.32 11.16
N HIS A 83 -10.25 12.53 11.89
CA HIS A 83 -9.90 11.81 13.11
C HIS A 83 -11.03 11.95 14.15
N LYS A 84 -11.44 13.18 14.49
CA LYS A 84 -12.55 13.43 15.44
C LYS A 84 -13.84 12.72 15.03
N LYS A 85 -14.17 12.70 13.74
CA LYS A 85 -15.35 11.97 13.21
C LYS A 85 -15.21 10.46 13.43
N ARG A 86 -14.06 9.87 13.06
CA ARG A 86 -13.77 8.44 13.26
C ARG A 86 -13.79 8.06 14.73
N MET A 87 -13.20 8.88 15.60
CA MET A 87 -13.21 8.65 17.03
C MET A 87 -14.64 8.56 17.55
N LYS A 88 -15.52 9.51 17.16
CA LYS A 88 -16.95 9.51 17.54
C LYS A 88 -17.71 8.26 17.09
N GLU A 89 -17.40 7.72 15.92
CA GLU A 89 -18.02 6.48 15.38
C GLU A 89 -17.57 5.22 16.15
N LEU A 90 -16.34 5.19 16.66
CA LEU A 90 -15.78 4.04 17.41
C LEU A 90 -16.29 3.93 18.86
N TYR A 91 -16.95 4.97 19.38
CA TYR A 91 -17.54 4.96 20.72
C TYR A 91 -18.83 4.12 20.82
N THR A 92 -19.47 3.74 19.70
CA THR A 92 -20.79 3.08 19.74
C THR A 92 -20.76 1.56 19.53
N ASN A 93 -19.70 0.99 18.95
CA ASN A 93 -19.46 -0.46 18.92
C ASN A 93 -18.04 -0.74 18.40
N SER A 94 -17.13 -1.30 19.21
CA SER A 94 -15.76 -1.61 18.76
C SER A 94 -15.73 -2.88 17.89
N GLY A 95 -16.66 -3.83 18.09
CA GLY A 95 -16.71 -5.08 17.32
C GLY A 95 -15.55 -6.04 17.57
N ILE A 96 -14.72 -5.78 18.59
CA ILE A 96 -13.50 -6.55 18.88
C ILE A 96 -13.86 -7.82 19.66
N ALA A 97 -13.38 -8.99 19.20
CA ALA A 97 -13.57 -10.23 19.92
C ALA A 97 -12.76 -10.24 21.24
N ARG A 98 -13.33 -10.75 22.34
CA ARG A 98 -12.67 -10.71 23.66
C ARG A 98 -11.38 -11.53 23.72
N ASP A 99 -11.30 -12.63 22.98
CA ASP A 99 -10.22 -13.62 23.12
C ASP A 99 -9.09 -13.49 22.08
N THR A 100 -9.04 -12.41 21.30
CA THR A 100 -8.05 -12.21 20.23
C THR A 100 -6.85 -11.35 20.63
N VAL A 101 -5.72 -11.57 19.95
CA VAL A 101 -4.48 -10.77 20.07
C VAL A 101 -4.45 -9.72 18.97
N HIS A 102 -3.81 -8.58 19.25
CA HIS A 102 -3.77 -7.42 18.35
C HIS A 102 -2.35 -6.96 18.10
N GLY A 103 -2.14 -6.30 16.97
CA GLY A 103 -0.88 -5.65 16.62
C GLY A 103 -1.08 -4.50 15.66
N PHE A 104 -0.09 -3.61 15.61
CA PHE A 104 -0.16 -2.37 14.85
C PHE A 104 0.96 -2.31 13.81
N MET A 105 0.63 -1.88 12.59
CA MET A 105 1.61 -1.56 11.56
C MET A 105 1.46 -0.09 11.16
N ILE A 106 2.48 0.72 11.43
CA ILE A 106 2.57 2.10 10.94
C ILE A 106 3.33 2.10 9.61
N ASP A 107 2.58 2.27 8.51
CA ASP A 107 3.07 2.58 7.16
C ASP A 107 3.49 4.05 7.11
N ALA A 108 4.78 4.32 7.22
CA ALA A 108 5.34 5.66 7.14
C ALA A 108 5.80 5.98 5.71
N GLY A 109 4.82 6.26 4.85
CA GLY A 109 5.01 6.59 3.44
C GLY A 109 5.47 8.02 3.18
N SER A 110 5.91 8.28 1.94
CA SER A 110 6.44 9.60 1.53
C SER A 110 5.44 10.75 1.64
N THR A 111 4.15 10.47 1.50
CA THR A 111 3.09 11.50 1.55
C THR A 111 2.33 11.55 2.87
N GLY A 112 2.63 10.65 3.82
CA GLY A 112 1.90 10.53 5.08
C GLY A 112 2.14 9.19 5.77
N SER A 113 1.85 9.15 7.07
CA SER A 113 1.91 7.93 7.88
C SER A 113 0.51 7.37 8.15
N ARG A 114 0.35 6.05 8.16
CA ARG A 114 -0.92 5.37 8.40
C ARG A 114 -0.75 4.24 9.40
N ILE A 115 -1.62 4.17 10.41
CA ILE A 115 -1.67 3.03 11.32
C ILE A 115 -2.70 2.01 10.83
N HIS A 116 -2.33 0.74 10.83
CA HIS A 116 -3.20 -0.40 10.57
C HIS A 116 -3.28 -1.27 11.82
N LEU A 117 -4.48 -1.48 12.35
CA LEU A 117 -4.70 -2.52 13.36
C LEU A 117 -4.99 -3.85 12.70
N PHE A 118 -4.32 -4.87 13.20
CA PHE A 118 -4.59 -6.26 12.86
C PHE A 118 -4.95 -7.05 14.11
N GLU A 119 -5.77 -8.08 13.90
CA GLU A 119 -6.26 -8.97 14.95
C GLU A 119 -6.09 -10.43 14.48
N TRP A 120 -5.68 -11.31 15.37
CA TRP A 120 -5.50 -12.74 15.10
C TRP A 120 -5.79 -13.60 16.35
N GLU A 121 -5.94 -14.91 16.14
CA GLU A 121 -6.13 -15.87 17.24
C GLU A 121 -4.88 -15.99 18.11
N PRO A 122 -5.00 -16.15 19.44
CA PRO A 122 -3.86 -16.37 20.31
C PRO A 122 -2.96 -17.51 19.83
N ARG A 123 -1.64 -17.28 19.89
CA ARG A 123 -0.62 -18.27 19.52
C ARG A 123 -0.39 -19.29 20.63
N VAL A 124 -1.43 -20.06 20.96
CA VAL A 124 -1.40 -21.10 22.00
C VAL A 124 -1.50 -22.50 21.39
N LEU A 125 -0.67 -23.42 21.88
CA LEU A 125 -0.68 -24.83 21.55
C LEU A 125 -1.29 -25.61 22.71
N HIS A 126 -2.28 -26.45 22.43
CA HIS A 126 -3.03 -27.18 23.46
C HIS A 126 -2.72 -28.68 23.49
N SER A 127 -2.14 -29.21 22.40
CA SER A 127 -1.91 -30.64 22.22
C SER A 127 -0.56 -30.95 21.58
N HIS A 128 -0.12 -32.21 21.70
CA HIS A 128 1.05 -32.69 20.96
C HIS A 128 0.90 -32.55 19.44
N ARG A 129 -0.34 -32.64 18.91
CA ARG A 129 -0.62 -32.41 17.50
C ARG A 129 -0.37 -30.95 17.12
N ASP A 130 -0.85 -30.00 17.93
CA ASP A 130 -0.58 -28.57 17.69
C ASP A 130 0.92 -28.27 17.61
N VAL A 131 1.70 -28.89 18.50
CA VAL A 131 3.17 -28.77 18.49
C VAL A 131 3.76 -29.32 17.19
N GLN A 132 3.31 -30.50 16.75
CA GLN A 132 3.75 -31.08 15.47
C GLN A 132 3.36 -30.21 14.28
N ASP A 133 2.15 -29.67 14.26
CA ASP A 133 1.66 -28.82 13.17
C ASP A 133 2.40 -27.47 13.14
N ALA A 134 2.72 -26.89 14.31
CA ALA A 134 3.53 -25.68 14.40
C ALA A 134 4.99 -25.90 13.95
N LEU A 135 5.62 -27.01 14.38
CA LEU A 135 7.00 -27.35 13.99
C LEU A 135 7.12 -27.77 12.52
N SER A 136 6.07 -28.33 11.93
CA SER A 136 6.04 -28.67 10.50
C SER A 136 5.56 -27.52 9.61
N GLY A 137 5.20 -26.38 10.21
CA GLY A 137 4.74 -25.19 9.48
C GLY A 137 3.31 -25.29 8.92
N HIS A 138 2.53 -26.30 9.32
CA HIS A 138 1.11 -26.42 8.98
C HIS A 138 0.21 -25.52 9.85
N LYS A 139 0.64 -25.19 11.08
CA LYS A 139 -0.06 -24.24 11.95
C LYS A 139 0.62 -22.87 11.89
N LEU A 140 -0.11 -21.89 11.36
CA LEU A 140 0.30 -20.49 11.25
C LEU A 140 -0.78 -19.57 11.83
N SER A 141 -0.42 -18.33 12.07
CA SER A 141 -1.37 -17.28 12.45
C SER A 141 -1.63 -16.35 11.27
N PHE A 142 -2.88 -15.94 11.13
CA PHE A 142 -3.33 -15.13 10.01
C PHE A 142 -4.05 -13.87 10.54
N PRO A 143 -3.76 -12.68 9.97
CA PRO A 143 -4.60 -11.51 10.19
C PRO A 143 -6.04 -11.82 9.79
N ASN A 144 -6.99 -11.51 10.67
CA ASN A 144 -8.41 -11.75 10.44
C ASN A 144 -9.01 -10.75 9.43
N SER A 145 -10.23 -11.02 8.96
CA SER A 145 -10.97 -10.15 8.02
C SER A 145 -11.55 -8.87 8.66
N GLN A 146 -11.59 -8.78 9.99
CA GLN A 146 -12.23 -7.68 10.73
C GLN A 146 -11.32 -6.48 11.00
N SER A 147 -10.06 -6.56 10.56
CA SER A 147 -9.05 -5.49 10.63
C SER A 147 -9.47 -4.28 9.78
N ARG A 148 -10.36 -3.42 10.32
CA ARG A 148 -11.01 -2.30 9.60
C ARG A 148 -10.55 -0.92 10.07
N TRP A 149 -9.70 -0.86 11.09
CA TRP A 149 -9.32 0.41 11.71
C TRP A 149 -8.01 0.92 11.13
N SER A 150 -8.10 2.05 10.43
CA SER A 150 -6.93 2.79 10.01
C SER A 150 -7.15 4.28 10.19
N ASP A 151 -6.07 4.98 10.49
CA ASP A 151 -6.04 6.44 10.44
C ASP A 151 -4.77 6.91 9.74
N ARG A 152 -4.80 8.14 9.20
CA ARG A 152 -3.74 8.68 8.35
C ARG A 152 -3.40 10.11 8.73
N LEU A 153 -2.10 10.39 8.74
CA LEU A 153 -1.53 11.71 8.89
C LEU A 153 -0.84 12.18 7.62
N ARG A 154 -0.68 13.49 7.51
CA ARG A 154 0.15 14.20 6.52
C ARG A 154 0.89 15.33 7.26
N PRO A 155 2.11 15.73 6.85
CA PRO A 155 2.93 15.19 5.75
C PRO A 155 3.52 13.81 6.06
N GLY A 156 4.40 13.27 5.19
CA GLY A 156 5.17 12.06 5.49
C GLY A 156 6.29 12.32 6.51
N ILE A 157 6.70 11.30 7.27
CA ILE A 157 7.66 11.44 8.38
C ILE A 157 9.02 12.00 7.93
N ALA A 158 9.43 11.76 6.68
CA ALA A 158 10.69 12.26 6.15
C ALA A 158 10.78 13.80 6.09
N SER A 159 9.65 14.50 6.10
CA SER A 159 9.64 15.97 6.11
C SER A 159 10.27 16.59 7.37
N PHE A 160 10.24 15.87 8.49
CA PHE A 160 10.82 16.32 9.76
C PHE A 160 12.36 16.25 9.79
N ALA A 161 12.99 15.56 8.82
CA ALA A 161 14.45 15.49 8.70
C ALA A 161 15.14 16.86 8.51
N SER A 162 14.38 17.86 8.07
CA SER A 162 14.85 19.25 7.96
C SER A 162 15.16 19.89 9.32
N ILE A 163 14.57 19.40 10.42
CA ILE A 163 14.82 19.89 11.78
C ILE A 163 16.22 19.44 12.22
N LYS A 164 17.08 20.42 12.55
CA LYS A 164 18.50 20.17 12.87
C LYS A 164 18.78 20.01 14.36
N ASP A 165 17.94 20.58 15.22
CA ASP A 165 18.00 20.32 16.65
C ASP A 165 17.30 18.99 16.99
N ASP A 166 17.97 18.12 17.73
CA ASP A 166 17.47 16.77 18.01
C ASP A 166 16.34 16.75 19.04
N ASP A 167 16.32 17.70 20.00
CA ASP A 167 15.24 17.82 20.98
C ASP A 167 13.96 18.34 20.31
N GLU A 168 14.09 19.33 19.42
CA GLU A 168 12.98 19.80 18.58
C GLU A 168 12.45 18.71 17.65
N LEU A 169 13.35 17.92 17.04
CA LEU A 169 12.98 16.78 16.20
C LEU A 169 12.21 15.74 17.01
N GLN A 170 12.71 15.38 18.20
CA GLN A 170 12.07 14.42 19.10
C GLN A 170 10.64 14.85 19.44
N LYS A 171 10.46 16.13 19.78
CA LYS A 171 9.15 16.69 20.09
C LYS A 171 8.24 16.71 18.86
N ALA A 172 8.73 17.13 17.71
CA ALA A 172 7.95 17.20 16.48
C ALA A 172 7.47 15.81 16.03
N VAL A 173 8.33 14.79 16.11
CA VAL A 173 7.97 13.39 15.82
C VAL A 173 6.95 12.86 16.82
N ALA A 174 7.11 13.16 18.11
CA ALA A 174 6.16 12.79 19.15
C ALA A 174 4.76 13.40 18.92
N ASP A 175 4.70 14.71 18.69
CA ASP A 175 3.46 15.44 18.42
C ASP A 175 2.80 14.94 17.12
N TYR A 176 3.60 14.62 16.10
CA TYR A 176 3.11 14.06 14.85
C TYR A 176 2.50 12.66 15.02
N LEU A 177 3.16 11.72 15.72
CA LEU A 177 2.67 10.34 15.84
C LEU A 177 1.62 10.14 16.95
N ALA A 178 1.50 11.07 17.90
CA ALA A 178 0.57 10.98 19.02
C ALA A 178 -0.88 10.65 18.60
N PRO A 179 -1.49 11.27 17.57
CA PRO A 179 -2.86 10.95 17.15
C PRO A 179 -3.05 9.49 16.73
N LEU A 180 -2.04 8.85 16.14
CA LEU A 180 -2.11 7.44 15.75
C LEU A 180 -2.03 6.51 16.97
N LEU A 181 -1.21 6.87 17.96
CA LEU A 181 -1.12 6.13 19.22
C LEU A 181 -2.42 6.27 20.04
N GLU A 182 -3.00 7.46 20.09
CA GLU A 182 -4.29 7.68 20.77
C GLU A 182 -5.44 6.95 20.06
N PHE A 183 -5.43 6.93 18.72
CA PHE A 183 -6.35 6.10 17.95
C PHE A 183 -6.26 4.62 18.35
N ALA A 184 -5.04 4.06 18.40
CA ALA A 184 -4.81 2.67 18.81
C ALA A 184 -5.32 2.38 20.23
N LYS A 185 -4.98 3.24 21.20
CA LYS A 185 -5.43 3.12 22.60
C LYS A 185 -6.95 3.15 22.69
N MET A 186 -7.61 4.03 21.94
CA MET A 186 -9.07 4.18 22.00
C MET A 186 -9.79 3.01 21.33
N VAL A 187 -9.30 2.50 20.19
CA VAL A 187 -9.87 1.32 19.53
C VAL A 187 -9.82 0.12 20.49
N LEU A 188 -8.71 -0.08 21.19
CA LEU A 188 -8.49 -1.22 22.09
C LEU A 188 -8.75 -0.91 23.57
N ARG A 189 -9.51 0.15 23.90
CA ARG A 189 -9.73 0.60 25.29
C ARG A 189 -10.23 -0.50 26.24
N GLU A 190 -10.97 -1.48 25.72
CA GLU A 190 -11.51 -2.61 26.48
C GLU A 190 -10.47 -3.69 26.78
N LYS A 191 -9.29 -3.62 26.14
CA LYS A 191 -8.13 -4.51 26.33
C LYS A 191 -6.91 -3.76 26.88
N LYS A 192 -7.13 -2.68 27.62
CA LYS A 192 -6.06 -1.81 28.16
C LYS A 192 -5.02 -2.59 28.95
N ASP A 193 -5.44 -3.58 29.73
CA ASP A 193 -4.56 -4.41 30.56
C ASP A 193 -3.61 -5.30 29.72
N ASN A 194 -3.91 -5.49 28.43
CA ASN A 194 -3.12 -6.29 27.50
C ASN A 194 -2.22 -5.46 26.57
N PHE A 195 -2.21 -4.13 26.67
CA PHE A 195 -1.45 -3.27 25.75
C PHE A 195 0.02 -3.65 25.64
N SER A 196 0.66 -3.97 26.77
CA SER A 196 2.06 -4.39 26.83
C SER A 196 2.36 -5.75 26.16
N SER A 197 1.34 -6.46 25.68
CA SER A 197 1.48 -7.69 24.88
C SER A 197 1.23 -7.48 23.38
N PHE A 198 0.70 -6.32 22.99
CA PHE A 198 0.35 -6.03 21.60
C PHE A 198 1.53 -5.35 20.89
N PRO A 199 2.16 -5.97 19.88
CA PRO A 199 3.30 -5.40 19.20
C PRO A 199 2.91 -4.18 18.34
N ILE A 200 3.74 -3.13 18.39
CA ILE A 200 3.69 -2.00 17.47
C ILE A 200 4.90 -2.02 16.53
N PHE A 201 4.63 -2.04 15.23
CA PHE A 201 5.64 -1.98 14.19
C PHE A 201 5.56 -0.64 13.45
N PHE A 202 6.72 -0.09 13.12
CA PHE A 202 6.88 1.07 12.28
C PHE A 202 7.80 0.75 11.12
N ARG A 203 7.30 0.98 9.91
CA ARG A 203 7.95 0.64 8.66
C ARG A 203 7.90 1.86 7.75
N ALA A 204 9.04 2.54 7.64
CA ALA A 204 9.19 3.64 6.69
C ALA A 204 9.55 3.12 5.31
N THR A 205 9.06 3.80 4.27
CA THR A 205 9.27 3.39 2.87
C THR A 205 10.08 4.43 2.09
N ALA A 206 9.79 4.61 0.79
CA ALA A 206 10.58 5.42 -0.14
C ALA A 206 10.93 6.82 0.37
N GLY A 207 10.01 7.52 1.05
CA GLY A 207 10.27 8.88 1.54
C GLY A 207 11.44 8.97 2.52
N MET A 208 11.67 7.93 3.33
CA MET A 208 12.85 7.87 4.21
C MET A 208 14.08 7.33 3.47
N ARG A 209 13.90 6.51 2.43
CA ARG A 209 14.99 6.01 1.58
C ARG A 209 15.68 7.13 0.79
N THR A 210 14.94 8.18 0.42
CA THR A 210 15.48 9.35 -0.30
C THR A 210 16.27 10.31 0.58
N LEU A 211 16.21 10.18 1.91
CA LEU A 211 17.01 10.98 2.83
C LEU A 211 18.46 10.49 2.90
N ASP A 212 19.35 11.43 3.22
CA ASP A 212 20.71 11.10 3.65
C ASP A 212 20.70 10.18 4.86
N LYS A 213 21.72 9.31 4.94
CA LYS A 213 21.81 8.26 5.96
C LYS A 213 21.69 8.80 7.39
N ASN A 214 22.33 9.93 7.70
CA ASN A 214 22.32 10.52 9.04
C ASN A 214 20.94 11.07 9.41
N ASP A 215 20.30 11.80 8.49
CA ASP A 215 18.96 12.36 8.72
C ASP A 215 17.91 11.24 8.85
N ARG A 216 18.02 10.17 8.05
CA ARG A 216 17.19 8.97 8.22
C ARG A 216 17.35 8.35 9.62
N PHE A 217 18.57 8.25 10.12
CA PHE A 217 18.81 7.67 11.45
C PHE A 217 18.30 8.54 12.58
N ARG A 218 18.49 9.86 12.52
CA ARG A 218 17.97 10.81 13.52
C ARG A 218 16.45 10.71 13.66
N VAL A 219 15.74 10.68 12.52
CA VAL A 219 14.28 10.53 12.54
C VAL A 219 13.85 9.17 13.09
N LEU A 220 14.52 8.07 12.73
CA LEU A 220 14.20 6.74 13.27
C LEU A 220 14.49 6.63 14.77
N ASP A 221 15.57 7.25 15.25
CA ASP A 221 15.92 7.29 16.67
C ASP A 221 14.87 8.05 17.47
N ALA A 222 14.34 9.15 16.92
CA ALA A 222 13.24 9.87 17.52
C ALA A 222 11.96 9.02 17.65
N VAL A 223 11.67 8.19 16.63
CA VAL A 223 10.54 7.25 16.65
C VAL A 223 10.76 6.14 17.69
N ARG A 224 11.97 5.57 17.77
CA ARG A 224 12.31 4.54 18.78
C ARG A 224 12.18 5.07 20.19
N SER A 225 12.75 6.25 20.44
CA SER A 225 12.64 6.94 21.74
C SER A 225 11.19 7.18 22.15
N LEU A 226 10.32 7.53 21.20
CA LEU A 226 8.88 7.67 21.43
C LEU A 226 8.22 6.36 21.83
N PHE A 227 8.49 5.26 21.11
CA PHE A 227 7.84 3.98 21.36
C PHE A 227 8.40 3.22 22.58
N ASN A 228 9.66 3.45 22.93
CA ASN A 228 10.26 2.92 24.16
C ASN A 228 9.73 3.61 25.43
N ASN A 229 9.04 4.75 25.31
CA ASN A 229 8.51 5.48 26.46
C ASN A 229 7.05 5.05 26.75
N PRO A 230 6.78 4.34 27.86
CA PRO A 230 5.44 3.83 28.19
C PRO A 230 4.39 4.93 28.41
N ALA A 231 4.82 6.16 28.72
CA ALA A 231 3.92 7.31 28.84
C ALA A 231 3.29 7.68 27.48
N TYR A 232 4.02 7.47 26.39
CA TYR A 232 3.54 7.73 25.03
C TYR A 232 2.95 6.47 24.40
N SER A 233 3.69 5.36 24.43
CA SER A 233 3.30 4.08 23.82
C SER A 233 3.30 2.96 24.86
N PRO A 234 2.12 2.49 25.32
CA PRO A 234 2.01 1.38 26.26
C PRO A 234 2.11 0.00 25.59
N PHE A 235 2.39 -0.03 24.28
CA PHE A 235 2.42 -1.24 23.45
C PHE A 235 3.79 -1.92 23.50
N TYR A 236 3.84 -3.22 23.21
CA TYR A 236 5.09 -3.95 23.13
C TYR A 236 5.92 -3.46 21.93
N PHE A 237 7.19 -3.13 22.18
CA PHE A 237 8.08 -2.57 21.19
C PHE A 237 9.53 -3.03 21.42
N GLU A 238 10.24 -3.21 20.32
CA GLU A 238 11.70 -3.42 20.25
C GLU A 238 12.27 -2.48 19.19
N ASP A 239 13.52 -2.04 19.31
CA ASP A 239 14.11 -1.05 18.40
C ASP A 239 14.10 -1.48 16.92
N GLU A 240 14.25 -2.79 16.69
CA GLU A 240 14.17 -3.45 15.39
C GLU A 240 12.77 -3.31 14.75
N PHE A 241 11.74 -3.09 15.56
CA PHE A 241 10.36 -2.88 15.09
C PHE A 241 10.16 -1.47 14.54
N ALA A 242 11.10 -0.53 14.67
CA ALA A 242 11.09 0.73 13.95
C ALA A 242 12.26 0.80 12.98
N ARG A 243 11.97 0.59 11.68
CA ARG A 243 13.00 0.57 10.62
C ARG A 243 12.49 1.08 9.28
N CYS A 244 13.43 1.43 8.42
CA CYS A 244 13.15 1.68 7.00
C CYS A 244 13.18 0.35 6.24
N LEU A 245 12.14 0.05 5.47
CA LEU A 245 12.13 -1.08 4.55
C LEU A 245 13.03 -0.79 3.35
N SER A 246 13.70 -1.83 2.85
CA SER A 246 14.17 -1.85 1.47
C SER A 246 12.98 -1.82 0.51
N GLY A 247 13.22 -1.44 -0.74
CA GLY A 247 12.16 -1.40 -1.73
C GLY A 247 11.65 -2.78 -2.11
N GLU A 248 12.55 -3.75 -2.09
CA GLU A 248 12.29 -5.14 -2.42
C GLU A 248 11.53 -5.85 -1.30
N GLU A 249 11.79 -5.53 -0.02
CA GLU A 249 10.91 -5.95 1.08
C GLU A 249 9.49 -5.42 0.90
N GLU A 250 9.34 -4.14 0.54
CA GLU A 250 8.02 -3.53 0.28
C GLU A 250 7.29 -4.26 -0.86
N ALA A 251 8.02 -4.62 -1.93
CA ALA A 251 7.49 -5.39 -3.05
C ALA A 251 7.09 -6.83 -2.64
N VAL A 252 7.96 -7.55 -1.93
CA VAL A 252 7.69 -8.91 -1.43
C VAL A 252 6.51 -8.95 -0.48
N PHE A 253 6.41 -7.99 0.44
CA PHE A 253 5.26 -7.86 1.33
C PHE A 253 3.99 -7.46 0.56
N GLY A 254 4.11 -6.65 -0.50
CA GLY A 254 3.02 -6.37 -1.44
C GLY A 254 2.48 -7.64 -2.11
N PHE A 255 3.38 -8.49 -2.63
CA PHE A 255 3.04 -9.79 -3.18
C PHE A 255 2.36 -10.70 -2.15
N ALA A 256 2.92 -10.77 -0.93
CA ALA A 256 2.36 -11.56 0.16
C ALA A 256 0.95 -11.09 0.54
N GLY A 257 0.76 -9.79 0.74
CA GLY A 257 -0.56 -9.21 1.08
C GLY A 257 -1.60 -9.50 0.00
N THR A 258 -1.24 -9.30 -1.27
CA THR A 258 -2.10 -9.59 -2.43
C THR A 258 -2.50 -11.07 -2.50
N ASN A 259 -1.54 -11.99 -2.44
CA ASN A 259 -1.85 -13.40 -2.57
C ASN A 259 -2.51 -13.99 -1.33
N PHE A 260 -2.25 -13.42 -0.15
CA PHE A 260 -2.94 -13.80 1.08
C PHE A 260 -4.42 -13.45 1.02
N ILE A 261 -4.76 -12.21 0.65
CA ILE A 261 -6.17 -11.78 0.60
C ILE A 261 -6.96 -12.45 -0.54
N MET A 262 -6.27 -12.82 -1.62
CA MET A 262 -6.84 -13.60 -2.73
C MET A 262 -6.98 -15.09 -2.41
N GLY A 263 -6.42 -15.56 -1.28
CA GLY A 263 -6.52 -16.97 -0.87
C GLY A 263 -5.58 -17.92 -1.62
N ASN A 264 -4.48 -17.41 -2.16
CA ASN A 264 -3.60 -18.19 -3.04
C ASN A 264 -2.16 -18.32 -2.48
N LEU A 265 -1.86 -17.71 -1.34
CA LEU A 265 -0.50 -17.71 -0.77
C LEU A 265 -0.17 -18.95 0.05
N LEU A 266 -1.10 -19.60 0.73
CA LEU A 266 -0.83 -20.80 1.52
C LEU A 266 -2.07 -21.70 1.55
N GLN A 267 -1.86 -23.01 1.67
CA GLN A 267 -2.95 -23.94 1.93
C GLN A 267 -3.50 -23.64 3.34
N ASP A 268 -4.82 -23.71 3.51
CA ASP A 268 -5.52 -23.44 4.78
C ASP A 268 -5.29 -22.04 5.39
N SER A 269 -4.88 -21.04 4.61
CA SER A 269 -4.80 -19.64 5.06
C SER A 269 -6.18 -18.99 5.21
N GLN A 270 -6.93 -19.42 6.22
CA GLN A 270 -8.21 -18.79 6.59
C GLN A 270 -7.95 -17.55 7.46
N GLY A 271 -8.49 -16.40 7.03
CA GLY A 271 -8.32 -15.11 7.71
C GLY A 271 -8.94 -13.98 6.89
N ALA A 272 -8.17 -12.94 6.58
CA ALA A 272 -8.57 -11.93 5.61
C ALA A 272 -8.86 -12.50 4.20
N GLY A 273 -8.18 -13.58 3.82
CA GLY A 273 -8.45 -14.36 2.62
C GLY A 273 -9.17 -15.68 2.92
N THR A 274 -9.84 -16.22 1.91
CA THR A 274 -10.37 -17.60 1.90
C THR A 274 -9.66 -18.37 0.80
N VAL A 275 -9.06 -19.52 1.11
CA VAL A 275 -8.26 -20.27 0.12
C VAL A 275 -9.11 -20.68 -1.08
N VAL A 276 -8.70 -20.27 -2.29
CA VAL A 276 -9.41 -20.61 -3.54
C VAL A 276 -8.55 -21.51 -4.41
N ASN A 277 -7.31 -21.10 -4.71
CA ASN A 277 -6.36 -21.92 -5.47
C ASN A 277 -4.90 -21.56 -5.14
N PRO A 278 -4.21 -22.33 -4.26
CA PRO A 278 -2.83 -22.03 -3.85
C PRO A 278 -1.78 -22.28 -4.94
N ARG A 279 -2.20 -22.64 -6.16
CA ARG A 279 -1.35 -22.76 -7.36
C ARG A 279 -1.46 -21.55 -8.30
N LEU A 280 -2.40 -20.63 -8.07
CA LEU A 280 -2.65 -19.47 -8.93
C LEU A 280 -2.20 -18.18 -8.24
N THR A 281 -1.00 -17.69 -8.53
CA THR A 281 -0.55 -16.42 -7.93
C THR A 281 -0.97 -15.21 -8.75
N TYR A 282 -1.13 -14.06 -8.08
CA TYR A 282 -1.27 -12.75 -8.69
C TYR A 282 0.03 -11.98 -8.58
N GLY A 283 0.38 -11.24 -9.63
CA GLY A 283 1.43 -10.23 -9.56
C GLY A 283 0.93 -9.00 -8.81
N ALA A 284 1.82 -8.24 -8.17
CA ALA A 284 1.49 -7.02 -7.46
C ALA A 284 2.29 -5.84 -8.04
N LEU A 285 1.56 -4.78 -8.39
CA LEU A 285 2.07 -3.50 -8.85
C LEU A 285 1.69 -2.42 -7.83
N ASP A 286 2.67 -1.80 -7.19
CA ASP A 286 2.45 -0.70 -6.25
C ASP A 286 3.13 0.56 -6.79
N MET A 287 2.40 1.67 -6.86
CA MET A 287 3.00 2.97 -7.17
C MET A 287 2.76 3.91 -6.01
N GLY A 288 3.77 4.05 -5.17
CA GLY A 288 3.83 5.04 -4.10
C GLY A 288 4.10 6.45 -4.63
N GLY A 289 4.34 7.38 -3.69
CA GLY A 289 4.72 8.75 -4.05
C GLY A 289 6.17 8.85 -4.54
N ALA A 290 7.08 8.04 -3.98
CA ALA A 290 8.52 8.15 -4.27
C ALA A 290 9.16 6.90 -4.88
N SER A 291 8.49 5.74 -4.89
CA SER A 291 8.91 4.58 -5.67
C SER A 291 7.72 3.88 -6.31
N THR A 292 7.99 3.02 -7.28
CA THR A 292 7.05 1.99 -7.74
C THR A 292 7.70 0.62 -7.66
N GLN A 293 6.88 -0.39 -7.42
CA GLN A 293 7.28 -1.76 -7.23
C GLN A 293 6.52 -2.67 -8.18
N ILE A 294 7.20 -3.72 -8.62
CA ILE A 294 6.63 -4.87 -9.30
C ILE A 294 7.09 -6.13 -8.59
N SER A 295 6.18 -7.07 -8.42
CA SER A 295 6.51 -8.39 -7.90
C SER A 295 5.60 -9.47 -8.45
N PHE A 296 6.14 -10.65 -8.71
CA PHE A 296 5.39 -11.81 -9.17
C PHE A 296 6.15 -13.10 -8.86
N TYR A 297 5.42 -14.22 -8.87
CA TYR A 297 6.00 -15.53 -8.65
C TYR A 297 6.83 -15.95 -9.86
N GLU A 298 8.09 -16.29 -9.62
CA GLU A 298 9.02 -16.77 -10.65
C GLU A 298 9.83 -17.95 -10.09
N PRO A 299 9.43 -19.20 -10.39
CA PRO A 299 10.07 -20.39 -9.83
C PRO A 299 11.28 -20.89 -10.60
N HIS A 300 11.53 -20.43 -11.83
CA HIS A 300 12.49 -21.06 -12.75
C HIS A 300 13.78 -20.27 -12.95
N GLU A 301 13.89 -19.07 -12.37
CA GLU A 301 15.06 -18.21 -12.49
C GLU A 301 16.10 -18.41 -11.36
N ASP A 302 17.31 -17.90 -11.59
CA ASP A 302 18.40 -17.91 -10.63
C ASP A 302 18.28 -16.78 -9.58
N ILE A 303 18.89 -16.94 -8.40
CA ILE A 303 18.86 -15.92 -7.33
C ILE A 303 19.41 -14.56 -7.81
N MET A 304 20.36 -14.58 -8.75
CA MET A 304 20.95 -13.35 -9.33
C MET A 304 19.98 -12.59 -10.25
N ALA A 305 18.81 -13.16 -10.60
CA ALA A 305 17.77 -12.51 -11.40
C ALA A 305 16.83 -11.61 -10.57
N GLY A 306 17.24 -11.18 -9.37
CA GLY A 306 16.39 -10.38 -8.48
C GLY A 306 15.29 -11.19 -7.79
N LEU A 307 15.56 -12.48 -7.53
CA LEU A 307 14.63 -13.35 -6.81
C LEU A 307 14.79 -13.22 -5.29
N PHE A 308 13.67 -13.00 -4.63
CA PHE A 308 13.53 -12.94 -3.18
C PHE A 308 12.79 -14.16 -2.67
N LYS A 309 13.33 -14.77 -1.61
CA LYS A 309 12.69 -15.90 -0.93
C LYS A 309 11.82 -15.37 0.19
N LEU A 310 10.50 -15.41 0.00
CA LEU A 310 9.54 -15.17 1.07
C LEU A 310 9.31 -16.49 1.82
N GLN A 311 9.66 -16.50 3.09
CA GLN A 311 9.37 -17.60 4.00
C GLN A 311 8.33 -17.15 5.03
N ILE A 312 7.18 -17.84 5.07
CA ILE A 312 6.14 -17.60 6.08
C ILE A 312 6.12 -18.81 7.01
N GLY A 313 6.58 -18.61 8.24
CA GLY A 313 6.80 -19.69 9.20
C GLY A 313 7.73 -20.79 8.66
N GLN A 314 7.43 -22.05 8.97
CA GLN A 314 8.26 -23.21 8.55
C GLN A 314 7.67 -24.00 7.37
N GLY A 315 6.51 -23.58 6.81
CA GLY A 315 5.71 -24.42 5.92
C GLY A 315 6.06 -24.32 4.43
N LYS A 316 6.18 -23.10 3.88
CA LYS A 316 6.40 -22.89 2.44
C LYS A 316 7.29 -21.67 2.19
N HIS A 317 8.15 -21.79 1.18
CA HIS A 317 8.89 -20.67 0.61
C HIS A 317 8.37 -20.34 -0.79
N TRP A 318 8.42 -19.06 -1.14
CA TRP A 318 8.04 -18.53 -2.44
C TRP A 318 9.24 -17.86 -3.08
N ASN A 319 9.55 -18.22 -4.33
CA ASN A 319 10.50 -17.48 -5.16
C ASN A 319 9.73 -16.37 -5.86
N ILE A 320 10.08 -15.13 -5.54
CA ILE A 320 9.37 -13.94 -6.02
C ILE A 320 10.39 -13.08 -6.73
N TYR A 321 10.17 -12.79 -8.01
CA TYR A 321 10.82 -11.64 -8.60
C TYR A 321 10.25 -10.39 -7.93
N ALA A 322 11.10 -9.55 -7.38
CA ALA A 322 10.67 -8.30 -6.74
C ALA A 322 11.68 -7.20 -7.03
N HIS A 323 11.17 -6.07 -7.52
CA HIS A 323 12.00 -4.89 -7.76
C HIS A 323 11.31 -3.60 -7.34
N SER A 324 12.11 -2.62 -6.92
CA SER A 324 11.63 -1.30 -6.51
C SER A 324 12.41 -0.20 -7.22
N PHE A 325 11.73 0.54 -8.08
CA PHE A 325 12.27 1.71 -8.76
C PHE A 325 12.12 2.96 -7.88
N LEU A 326 13.16 3.29 -7.12
CA LEU A 326 13.22 4.53 -6.31
C LEU A 326 13.32 5.76 -7.24
N TYR A 327 12.60 6.83 -6.91
CA TYR A 327 12.38 8.03 -7.75
C TYR A 327 11.50 7.83 -9.00
N PHE A 328 10.87 6.65 -9.13
CA PHE A 328 9.86 6.36 -10.16
C PHE A 328 8.43 6.31 -9.59
N GLY A 329 8.25 6.65 -8.31
CA GLY A 329 6.92 6.91 -7.75
C GLY A 329 6.31 8.19 -8.31
N MET A 330 4.99 8.32 -8.18
CA MET A 330 4.22 9.35 -8.89
C MET A 330 4.72 10.80 -8.66
N ASN A 331 5.07 11.16 -7.43
CA ASN A 331 5.49 12.52 -7.09
C ASN A 331 6.91 12.81 -7.55
N GLU A 332 7.83 11.86 -7.36
CA GLU A 332 9.22 12.01 -7.77
C GLU A 332 9.35 12.03 -9.30
N ALA A 333 8.61 11.14 -10.00
CA ALA A 333 8.54 11.16 -11.46
C ALA A 333 8.01 12.50 -11.99
N ARG A 334 6.98 13.06 -11.35
CA ARG A 334 6.49 14.41 -11.68
C ARG A 334 7.54 15.47 -11.44
N GLY A 335 8.26 15.41 -10.31
CA GLY A 335 9.35 16.34 -10.01
C GLY A 335 10.47 16.29 -11.04
N ARG A 336 10.87 15.08 -11.46
CA ARG A 336 11.86 14.84 -12.52
C ARG A 336 11.41 15.42 -13.86
N PHE A 337 10.16 15.17 -14.24
CA PHE A 337 9.56 15.76 -15.44
C PHE A 337 9.56 17.28 -15.43
N GLN A 338 9.05 17.89 -14.36
CA GLN A 338 8.98 19.34 -14.24
C GLN A 338 10.38 19.97 -14.24
N ALA A 339 11.36 19.34 -13.58
CA ALA A 339 12.76 19.78 -13.61
C ALA A 339 13.33 19.70 -15.02
N LYS A 340 13.01 18.64 -15.78
CA LYS A 340 13.43 18.48 -17.18
C LYS A 340 12.89 19.56 -18.09
N LEU A 341 11.63 19.96 -17.91
CA LEU A 341 11.04 21.08 -18.66
C LEU A 341 11.77 22.39 -18.38
N LEU A 342 12.08 22.66 -17.12
CA LEU A 342 12.76 23.89 -16.71
C LEU A 342 14.26 23.92 -17.08
N ALA A 343 14.86 22.76 -17.34
CA ALA A 343 16.28 22.65 -17.67
C ALA A 343 16.61 23.43 -18.96
N GLY A 344 17.72 24.16 -18.95
CA GLY A 344 18.20 24.93 -20.10
C GLY A 344 17.52 26.30 -20.31
N TYR A 345 16.47 26.63 -19.55
CA TYR A 345 15.87 27.96 -19.55
C TYR A 345 16.55 28.89 -18.53
N ASN A 346 16.74 30.16 -18.90
CA ASN A 346 17.22 31.20 -17.98
C ASN A 346 16.13 31.66 -17.00
N ASP A 347 16.51 32.42 -15.97
CA ASP A 347 15.57 32.85 -14.91
C ASP A 347 14.42 33.72 -15.43
N THR A 348 14.66 34.58 -16.42
CA THR A 348 13.58 35.35 -17.06
C THR A 348 12.53 34.43 -17.68
N ALA A 349 12.96 33.43 -18.46
CA ALA A 349 12.05 32.48 -19.08
C ALA A 349 11.33 31.60 -18.04
N ARG A 350 12.05 31.10 -17.03
CA ARG A 350 11.47 30.24 -15.98
C ARG A 350 10.52 30.98 -15.06
N LEU A 351 10.88 32.19 -14.61
CA LEU A 351 10.16 32.90 -13.55
C LEU A 351 9.11 33.88 -14.08
N LEU A 352 9.33 34.53 -15.22
CA LEU A 352 8.43 35.56 -15.75
C LEU A 352 7.59 35.06 -16.91
N THR A 353 8.23 34.60 -17.99
CA THR A 353 7.51 34.20 -19.22
C THR A 353 6.76 32.88 -19.05
N GLY A 354 7.34 31.97 -18.26
CA GLY A 354 6.87 30.61 -18.05
C GLY A 354 7.33 29.65 -19.14
N VAL A 355 7.47 28.38 -18.76
CA VAL A 355 7.90 27.29 -19.63
C VAL A 355 6.71 26.41 -20.00
N ASP A 356 6.65 26.04 -21.27
CA ASP A 356 5.60 25.16 -21.81
C ASP A 356 5.61 23.79 -21.14
N ASN A 357 4.46 23.36 -20.63
CA ASN A 357 4.24 22.03 -20.07
C ASN A 357 3.12 21.33 -20.85
N PRO A 358 3.46 20.34 -21.70
CA PRO A 358 2.48 19.67 -22.55
C PRO A 358 1.50 18.79 -21.78
N CYS A 359 1.82 18.43 -20.54
CA CYS A 359 0.96 17.62 -19.68
C CYS A 359 -0.05 18.45 -18.86
N LEU A 360 0.03 19.79 -18.88
CA LEU A 360 -1.00 20.62 -18.27
C LEU A 360 -2.22 20.71 -19.20
N PRO A 361 -3.45 20.76 -18.66
CA PRO A 361 -4.62 21.02 -19.48
C PRO A 361 -4.55 22.42 -20.09
N GLY A 362 -5.31 22.67 -21.15
CA GLY A 362 -5.28 23.95 -21.85
C GLY A 362 -5.63 25.14 -20.94
N GLY A 363 -4.82 26.21 -20.99
CA GLY A 363 -5.00 27.42 -20.18
C GLY A 363 -4.44 27.34 -18.75
N SER A 364 -3.85 26.21 -18.35
CA SER A 364 -3.29 26.05 -17.00
C SER A 364 -1.96 26.77 -16.78
N ARG A 365 -1.74 27.16 -15.53
CA ARG A 365 -0.51 27.77 -15.03
C ARG A 365 -0.20 27.21 -13.65
N GLN A 366 1.01 26.69 -13.47
CA GLN A 366 1.44 26.02 -12.25
C GLN A 366 2.81 26.55 -11.81
N GLU A 367 2.87 27.13 -10.61
CA GLU A 367 4.15 27.44 -9.98
C GLU A 367 4.74 26.19 -9.35
N VAL A 368 6.02 25.93 -9.61
CA VAL A 368 6.72 24.76 -9.09
C VAL A 368 7.99 25.16 -8.35
N ARG A 369 8.32 24.39 -7.32
CA ARG A 369 9.59 24.42 -6.60
C ARG A 369 10.10 23.00 -6.43
N LEU A 370 11.32 22.74 -6.90
CA LEU A 370 11.88 21.40 -7.06
C LEU A 370 13.27 21.32 -6.45
N ASN A 371 13.59 20.16 -5.87
CA ASN A 371 14.94 19.82 -5.42
C ASN A 371 15.77 19.10 -6.49
N ILE A 372 15.13 18.68 -7.58
CA ILE A 372 15.75 17.93 -8.67
C ILE A 372 16.23 18.93 -9.71
N HIS A 373 17.47 18.78 -10.13
CA HIS A 373 18.15 19.62 -11.10
C HIS A 373 18.63 18.76 -12.27
N TYR A 374 19.11 19.43 -13.33
CA TYR A 374 19.76 18.81 -14.46
C TYR A 374 21.16 19.42 -14.61
N ASP A 375 22.19 18.59 -14.84
CA ASP A 375 23.54 19.06 -15.10
C ASP A 375 23.72 19.55 -16.55
N LYS A 376 24.92 20.03 -16.87
CA LYS A 376 25.27 20.55 -18.21
C LYS A 376 25.18 19.49 -19.32
N ASP A 377 25.24 18.21 -18.96
CA ASP A 377 25.19 17.08 -19.86
C ASP A 377 23.75 16.53 -19.96
N GLY A 378 22.77 17.20 -19.32
CA GLY A 378 21.37 16.83 -19.34
C GLY A 378 21.02 15.67 -18.41
N LYS A 379 21.85 15.39 -17.39
CA LYS A 379 21.60 14.33 -16.41
C LYS A 379 20.99 14.86 -15.13
N GLU A 380 20.08 14.09 -14.55
CA GLU A 380 19.43 14.41 -13.28
C GLU A 380 20.45 14.49 -12.14
N THR A 381 20.34 15.50 -11.27
CA THR A 381 21.23 15.69 -10.14
C THR A 381 20.54 16.42 -8.98
N TRP A 382 21.01 16.17 -7.76
CA TRP A 382 20.61 16.92 -6.56
C TRP A 382 21.47 18.17 -6.34
N ILE A 383 22.53 18.34 -7.14
CA ILE A 383 23.45 19.46 -7.01
C ILE A 383 22.89 20.64 -7.80
N PRO A 384 22.54 21.76 -7.15
CA PRO A 384 22.11 22.94 -7.86
C PRO A 384 23.23 23.47 -8.77
N GLN A 385 22.88 23.86 -10.01
CA GLN A 385 23.81 24.60 -10.85
C GLN A 385 24.02 26.02 -10.29
N SER A 386 25.27 26.44 -10.17
CA SER A 386 25.62 27.78 -9.68
C SER A 386 24.97 28.86 -10.54
N GLY A 387 24.17 29.73 -9.92
CA GLY A 387 23.52 30.87 -10.58
C GLY A 387 22.13 30.63 -11.15
N VAL A 388 21.54 29.43 -11.00
CA VAL A 388 20.17 29.10 -11.50
C VAL A 388 19.21 28.73 -10.36
N SER A 389 19.70 28.61 -9.13
CA SER A 389 18.88 28.21 -7.98
C SER A 389 19.11 29.11 -6.77
N VAL A 390 18.03 29.66 -6.21
CA VAL A 390 18.05 30.24 -4.86
C VAL A 390 17.84 29.14 -3.82
N ASN A 391 18.71 29.11 -2.80
CA ASN A 391 18.70 28.12 -1.70
C ASN A 391 18.76 26.65 -2.15
N GLY A 392 19.26 26.38 -3.36
CA GLY A 392 19.40 25.04 -3.91
C GLY A 392 18.13 24.45 -4.53
N PHE A 393 17.09 25.25 -4.78
CA PHE A 393 15.85 24.80 -5.41
C PHE A 393 15.67 25.39 -6.81
N TYR A 394 15.07 24.63 -7.72
CA TYR A 394 14.58 25.14 -9.00
C TYR A 394 13.16 25.66 -8.84
N GLN A 395 12.95 26.93 -9.16
CA GLN A 395 11.64 27.55 -9.21
C GLN A 395 11.27 27.91 -10.65
N GLY A 396 9.99 27.78 -10.97
CA GLY A 396 9.50 28.12 -12.30
C GLY A 396 7.99 28.23 -12.37
N LEU A 397 7.52 28.94 -13.38
CA LEU A 397 6.15 28.93 -13.84
C LEU A 397 6.05 27.97 -15.03
N LEU A 398 5.31 26.87 -14.86
CA LEU A 398 4.90 26.00 -15.95
C LEU A 398 3.56 26.47 -16.47
N LYS A 399 3.36 26.43 -17.79
CA LYS A 399 2.11 26.87 -18.41
C LYS A 399 1.76 26.04 -19.63
N ASN A 400 0.47 26.04 -19.97
CA ASN A 400 -0.01 25.63 -21.28
C ASN A 400 -0.90 26.75 -21.82
N ASP A 401 -0.40 27.50 -22.80
CA ASP A 401 -1.14 28.61 -23.43
C ASP A 401 -2.08 28.12 -24.56
N ASN A 402 -2.10 26.82 -24.87
CA ASN A 402 -3.03 26.23 -25.83
C ASN A 402 -4.43 26.01 -25.21
N THR A 403 -5.41 25.69 -26.04
CA THR A 403 -6.78 25.37 -25.62
C THR A 403 -6.92 23.98 -25.02
N THR A 404 -6.01 23.06 -25.34
CA THR A 404 -6.00 21.66 -24.88
C THR A 404 -4.61 21.26 -24.40
N GLY A 405 -4.47 20.15 -23.68
CA GLY A 405 -3.17 19.52 -23.46
C GLY A 405 -2.58 18.92 -24.76
N ASP A 406 -1.29 18.61 -24.73
CA ASP A 406 -0.59 17.93 -25.82
C ASP A 406 -0.21 16.52 -25.37
N PHE A 407 -1.15 15.59 -25.60
CA PHE A 407 -0.99 14.19 -25.20
C PHE A 407 0.26 13.57 -25.82
N GLY A 408 0.53 13.80 -27.11
CA GLY A 408 1.68 13.21 -27.81
C GLY A 408 3.01 13.62 -27.18
N ARG A 409 3.20 14.92 -26.93
CA ARG A 409 4.41 15.41 -26.23
C ARG A 409 4.45 14.95 -24.78
N CYS A 410 3.33 14.97 -24.06
CA CYS A 410 3.28 14.49 -22.68
C CYS A 410 3.69 13.01 -22.58
N LEU A 411 3.17 12.16 -23.48
CA LEU A 411 3.50 10.75 -23.57
C LEU A 411 4.98 10.53 -23.90
N GLN A 412 5.56 11.34 -24.80
CA GLN A 412 6.99 11.26 -25.12
C GLN A 412 7.88 11.65 -23.94
N TYR A 413 7.54 12.72 -23.23
CA TYR A 413 8.29 13.15 -22.05
C TYR A 413 8.23 12.13 -20.92
N THR A 414 7.04 11.61 -20.63
CA THR A 414 6.87 10.58 -19.59
C THR A 414 7.58 9.28 -19.93
N ARG A 415 7.63 8.90 -21.22
CA ARG A 415 8.44 7.76 -21.69
C ARG A 415 9.93 7.99 -21.45
N ALA A 416 10.43 9.21 -21.68
CA ALA A 416 11.84 9.55 -21.48
C ALA A 416 12.29 9.51 -20.01
N LEU A 417 11.36 9.51 -19.04
CA LEU A 417 11.70 9.36 -17.62
C LEU A 417 12.13 7.94 -17.25
N LEU A 418 11.81 6.95 -18.10
CA LEU A 418 12.13 5.54 -17.87
C LEU A 418 13.61 5.20 -18.06
N HIS A 419 14.40 6.09 -18.66
CA HIS A 419 15.82 5.84 -18.96
C HIS A 419 16.05 4.53 -19.71
N LEU A 420 15.29 4.30 -20.79
CA LEU A 420 15.41 3.09 -21.60
C LEU A 420 16.76 3.01 -22.31
N GLU A 421 17.43 4.15 -22.51
CA GLU A 421 18.81 4.23 -23.00
C GLU A 421 19.83 3.54 -22.08
N ASP A 422 19.53 3.42 -20.78
CA ASP A 422 20.41 2.77 -19.81
C ASP A 422 20.30 1.24 -19.87
N ASN A 423 19.36 0.69 -20.64
CA ASN A 423 19.21 -0.74 -20.82
C ASN A 423 20.31 -1.36 -21.68
N ASN A 424 21.12 -0.60 -22.44
CA ASN A 424 22.10 -1.15 -23.37
C ASN A 424 23.00 -2.27 -22.80
N TRP A 425 23.53 -2.07 -21.58
CA TRP A 425 24.33 -3.11 -20.92
C TRP A 425 23.47 -4.23 -20.35
N CYS A 426 22.32 -3.89 -19.78
CA CYS A 426 21.36 -4.87 -19.27
C CYS A 426 20.92 -5.82 -20.38
N ASP A 427 20.51 -5.30 -21.54
CA ASP A 427 20.05 -6.06 -22.70
C ASP A 427 21.12 -7.02 -23.20
N PHE A 428 22.38 -6.57 -23.22
CA PHE A 428 23.51 -7.44 -23.53
C PHE A 428 23.71 -8.54 -22.46
N ALA A 429 23.69 -8.17 -21.18
CA ALA A 429 23.96 -9.09 -20.06
C ALA A 429 22.84 -10.11 -19.84
N HIS A 430 21.59 -9.73 -20.12
CA HIS A 430 20.37 -10.47 -19.82
C HIS A 430 19.55 -10.80 -21.08
N ARG A 431 20.16 -10.79 -22.27
CA ARG A 431 19.52 -11.20 -23.53
C ARG A 431 18.21 -10.47 -23.85
N ASN A 432 18.15 -9.18 -23.53
CA ASN A 432 16.99 -8.28 -23.63
C ASN A 432 15.87 -8.55 -22.61
N GLU A 433 16.13 -9.30 -21.53
CA GLU A 433 15.22 -9.47 -20.37
C GLU A 433 15.44 -8.31 -19.39
N CYS A 434 15.12 -7.11 -19.87
CA CYS A 434 15.26 -5.86 -19.13
C CYS A 434 13.99 -5.04 -19.21
N SER A 435 13.65 -4.44 -18.08
CA SER A 435 12.53 -3.53 -17.94
C SER A 435 12.95 -2.12 -18.38
N TYR A 436 13.38 -1.29 -17.44
CA TYR A 436 13.88 0.06 -17.69
C TYR A 436 14.95 0.45 -16.67
N ASN A 437 15.65 1.56 -16.93
CA ASN A 437 16.73 2.06 -16.07
C ASN A 437 17.82 1.00 -15.78
N GLY A 438 18.14 0.16 -16.78
CA GLY A 438 19.16 -0.88 -16.68
C GLY A 438 18.81 -2.04 -15.75
N VAL A 439 17.53 -2.24 -15.42
CA VAL A 439 17.08 -3.29 -14.51
C VAL A 439 16.62 -4.53 -15.26
N SER A 440 17.29 -5.65 -15.00
CA SER A 440 16.86 -6.95 -15.51
C SER A 440 15.56 -7.38 -14.87
N MET A 441 14.66 -7.90 -15.68
CA MET A 441 13.35 -8.39 -15.26
C MET A 441 12.98 -9.58 -16.14
N PRO A 442 12.58 -10.72 -15.55
CA PRO A 442 12.03 -11.84 -16.30
C PRO A 442 10.81 -11.42 -17.13
N ASP A 443 10.53 -12.15 -18.20
CA ASP A 443 9.31 -11.95 -18.96
C ASP A 443 8.08 -11.99 -18.04
N LEU A 444 7.13 -11.09 -18.30
CA LEU A 444 5.90 -11.05 -17.53
C LEU A 444 5.19 -12.41 -17.66
N PRO A 445 4.80 -13.04 -16.53
CA PRO A 445 4.06 -14.28 -16.57
C PRO A 445 2.72 -14.03 -17.27
N ARG A 446 2.49 -14.75 -18.36
CA ARG A 446 1.22 -14.71 -19.08
C ARG A 446 0.15 -15.45 -18.30
N GLN A 447 -1.09 -15.00 -18.42
CA GLN A 447 -2.24 -15.66 -17.80
C GLN A 447 -2.23 -17.16 -18.17
N SER A 448 -2.12 -18.02 -17.16
CA SER A 448 -1.95 -19.47 -17.33
C SER A 448 -2.71 -20.21 -16.22
N GLU A 449 -2.63 -21.55 -16.20
CA GLU A 449 -3.22 -22.33 -15.10
C GLU A 449 -2.60 -21.98 -13.72
N HIS A 450 -1.41 -21.39 -13.71
CA HIS A 450 -0.63 -21.10 -12.48
C HIS A 450 -0.40 -19.61 -12.20
N PHE A 451 -0.78 -18.74 -13.13
CA PHE A 451 -0.70 -17.29 -12.94
C PHE A 451 -2.03 -16.62 -13.32
N GLY A 452 -2.57 -15.84 -12.39
CA GLY A 452 -3.80 -15.08 -12.57
C GLY A 452 -3.54 -13.84 -13.42
N GLU A 453 -3.52 -12.68 -12.78
CA GLU A 453 -3.22 -11.40 -13.42
C GLU A 453 -2.43 -10.49 -12.46
N PHE A 454 -2.10 -9.28 -12.91
CA PHE A 454 -1.49 -8.26 -12.06
C PHE A 454 -2.54 -7.41 -11.35
N LEU A 455 -2.35 -7.25 -10.04
CA LEU A 455 -3.12 -6.37 -9.19
C LEU A 455 -2.36 -5.05 -9.00
N ALA A 456 -2.96 -3.95 -9.43
CA ALA A 456 -2.40 -2.62 -9.30
C ALA A 456 -3.06 -1.82 -8.17
N ILE A 457 -2.24 -1.28 -7.27
CA ILE A 457 -2.69 -0.56 -6.06
C ILE A 457 -2.11 0.85 -6.00
N SER A 458 -2.48 1.62 -4.97
CA SER A 458 -1.97 2.98 -4.72
C SER A 458 -2.23 3.94 -5.90
N ASN A 459 -1.21 4.63 -6.43
CA ASN A 459 -1.42 5.63 -7.50
C ASN A 459 -1.91 5.00 -8.82
N TYR A 460 -1.66 3.71 -9.08
CA TYR A 460 -2.30 3.02 -10.22
C TYR A 460 -3.82 3.04 -10.08
N PHE A 461 -4.32 2.66 -8.90
CA PHE A 461 -5.76 2.69 -8.61
C PHE A 461 -6.35 4.10 -8.69
N HIS A 462 -5.63 5.12 -8.22
CA HIS A 462 -6.10 6.51 -8.32
C HIS A 462 -6.21 6.99 -9.77
N VAL A 463 -5.30 6.58 -10.66
CA VAL A 463 -5.42 6.83 -12.11
C VAL A 463 -6.63 6.12 -12.69
N TRP A 464 -6.83 4.83 -12.36
CA TRP A 464 -8.02 4.08 -12.80
C TRP A 464 -9.32 4.74 -12.38
N GLN A 465 -9.40 5.16 -11.11
CA GLN A 465 -10.55 5.84 -10.55
C GLN A 465 -10.82 7.16 -11.25
N PHE A 466 -9.76 7.97 -11.47
CA PHE A 466 -9.92 9.26 -12.13
C PHE A 466 -10.42 9.12 -13.56
N LEU A 467 -9.85 8.18 -14.31
CA LEU A 467 -10.22 7.92 -15.70
C LEU A 467 -11.59 7.22 -15.86
N GLY A 468 -12.22 6.79 -14.78
CA GLY A 468 -13.48 6.05 -14.82
C GLY A 468 -13.35 4.67 -15.46
N LEU A 469 -12.16 4.06 -15.41
CA LEU A 469 -11.91 2.74 -15.96
C LEU A 469 -12.62 1.65 -15.15
N PRO A 470 -13.09 0.57 -15.79
CA PRO A 470 -13.57 -0.60 -15.05
C PRO A 470 -12.44 -1.15 -14.16
N LYS A 471 -12.82 -1.80 -13.05
CA LYS A 471 -11.87 -2.40 -12.09
C LYS A 471 -10.81 -3.26 -12.79
N LYS A 472 -11.21 -4.01 -13.81
CA LYS A 472 -10.34 -4.75 -14.72
C LYS A 472 -10.43 -4.09 -16.10
N ALA A 473 -9.30 -3.57 -16.59
CA ALA A 473 -9.24 -2.83 -17.84
C ALA A 473 -8.00 -3.24 -18.66
N THR A 474 -8.06 -3.03 -19.98
CA THR A 474 -6.90 -3.23 -20.86
C THR A 474 -6.00 -2.01 -20.90
N LEU A 475 -4.74 -2.19 -21.31
CA LEU A 475 -3.84 -1.07 -21.58
C LEU A 475 -4.35 -0.14 -22.69
N GLU A 476 -5.07 -0.67 -23.68
CA GLU A 476 -5.74 0.12 -24.71
C GLU A 476 -6.82 1.05 -24.13
N GLN A 477 -7.64 0.55 -23.20
CA GLN A 477 -8.60 1.40 -22.50
C GLN A 477 -7.92 2.51 -21.70
N LEU A 478 -6.84 2.17 -20.98
CA LEU A 478 -6.03 3.15 -20.28
C LEU A 478 -5.48 4.23 -21.23
N TYR A 479 -4.92 3.83 -22.38
CA TYR A 479 -4.38 4.75 -23.38
C TYR A 479 -5.45 5.70 -23.91
N ASN A 480 -6.59 5.15 -24.37
CA ASN A 480 -7.66 5.95 -24.95
C ASN A 480 -8.29 6.92 -23.93
N SER A 481 -8.49 6.48 -22.69
CA SER A 481 -8.98 7.35 -21.61
C SER A 481 -7.96 8.43 -21.24
N THR A 482 -6.66 8.11 -21.29
CA THR A 482 -5.57 9.08 -21.06
C THR A 482 -5.57 10.16 -22.15
N GLU A 483 -5.61 9.75 -23.42
CA GLU A 483 -5.68 10.67 -24.55
C GLU A 483 -6.89 11.61 -24.45
N TYR A 484 -8.04 11.05 -24.09
CA TYR A 484 -9.27 11.82 -23.91
C TYR A 484 -9.12 12.93 -22.85
N ILE A 485 -8.66 12.62 -21.63
CA ILE A 485 -8.52 13.65 -20.59
C ILE A 485 -7.39 14.65 -20.89
N CYS A 486 -6.35 14.23 -21.60
CA CYS A 486 -5.25 15.10 -22.00
C CYS A 486 -5.67 16.09 -23.10
N SER A 487 -6.78 15.84 -23.80
CA SER A 487 -7.32 16.74 -24.82
C SER A 487 -8.22 17.86 -24.24
N MET A 488 -8.43 17.89 -22.93
CA MET A 488 -9.32 18.86 -22.28
C MET A 488 -8.62 20.19 -21.98
N SER A 489 -9.41 21.26 -21.97
CA SER A 489 -9.08 22.51 -21.29
C SER A 489 -9.11 22.34 -19.77
N LYS A 490 -8.58 23.33 -19.04
CA LYS A 490 -8.64 23.33 -17.57
C LYS A 490 -10.08 23.21 -17.07
N ASP A 491 -11.00 24.03 -17.58
CA ASP A 491 -12.38 24.06 -17.08
C ASP A 491 -13.11 22.72 -17.32
N GLU A 492 -12.93 22.13 -18.50
CA GLU A 492 -13.49 20.82 -18.85
C GLU A 492 -12.94 19.70 -17.95
N LEU A 493 -11.64 19.71 -17.64
CA LEU A 493 -11.04 18.70 -16.77
C LEU A 493 -11.56 18.80 -15.33
N PHE A 494 -11.79 20.02 -14.83
CA PHE A 494 -12.39 20.24 -13.51
C PHE A 494 -13.86 19.84 -13.47
N GLU A 495 -14.62 20.10 -14.54
CA GLU A 495 -16.00 19.61 -14.69
C GLU A 495 -16.05 18.07 -14.70
N PHE A 496 -15.18 17.43 -15.50
CA PHE A 496 -15.02 15.99 -15.52
C PHE A 496 -14.72 15.42 -14.13
N ASN A 497 -13.79 16.03 -13.38
CA ASN A 497 -13.48 15.63 -12.00
C ASN A 497 -14.69 15.72 -11.07
N ASN A 498 -15.48 16.81 -11.15
CA ASN A 498 -16.64 17.02 -10.29
C ASN A 498 -17.74 15.96 -10.51
N GLU A 499 -17.92 15.53 -11.76
CA GLU A 499 -18.92 14.54 -12.14
C GLU A 499 -18.49 13.10 -11.83
N HIS A 500 -17.20 12.78 -12.05
CA HIS A 500 -16.72 11.40 -12.05
C HIS A 500 -15.87 11.07 -10.82
N ALA A 501 -14.70 11.71 -10.69
CA ALA A 501 -13.60 11.24 -9.85
C ALA A 501 -13.59 11.83 -8.44
N LYS A 502 -14.03 13.09 -8.30
CA LYS A 502 -14.09 13.86 -7.04
C LYS A 502 -12.76 13.90 -6.28
N VAL A 503 -11.66 14.00 -7.03
CA VAL A 503 -10.33 14.18 -6.47
C VAL A 503 -10.17 15.63 -5.98
N ASP A 504 -9.27 15.86 -5.01
CA ASP A 504 -8.94 17.20 -4.53
C ASP A 504 -8.47 18.08 -5.70
N ASP A 505 -9.05 19.27 -5.82
CA ASP A 505 -8.78 20.26 -6.88
C ASP A 505 -7.30 20.55 -7.09
N ASN A 506 -6.47 20.42 -6.05
CA ASN A 506 -5.02 20.64 -6.13
C ASN A 506 -4.28 19.58 -6.96
N ASP A 507 -4.90 18.43 -7.21
CA ASP A 507 -4.29 17.30 -7.94
C ASP A 507 -4.82 17.16 -9.38
N VAL A 508 -5.94 17.81 -9.72
CA VAL A 508 -6.68 17.59 -10.99
C VAL A 508 -5.82 17.87 -12.22
N GLU A 509 -5.10 19.00 -12.23
CA GLU A 509 -4.29 19.43 -13.37
C GLU A 509 -3.12 18.48 -13.68
N ASP A 510 -2.75 17.59 -12.76
CA ASP A 510 -1.66 16.64 -12.99
C ASP A 510 -2.11 15.38 -13.74
N TYR A 511 -3.42 15.11 -13.87
CA TYR A 511 -3.86 13.76 -14.25
C TYR A 511 -3.49 13.36 -15.67
N CYS A 512 -3.29 14.30 -16.59
CA CYS A 512 -2.72 13.99 -17.90
C CYS A 512 -1.29 13.44 -17.78
N PHE A 513 -0.44 14.07 -16.94
CA PHE A 513 0.89 13.53 -16.61
C PHE A 513 0.78 12.16 -15.93
N ARG A 514 -0.03 12.04 -14.87
CA ARG A 514 -0.12 10.82 -14.05
C ARG A 514 -0.54 9.61 -14.85
N SER A 515 -1.55 9.78 -15.69
CA SER A 515 -2.08 8.71 -16.55
C SER A 515 -1.12 8.34 -17.68
N SER A 516 -0.52 9.33 -18.36
CA SER A 516 0.53 9.10 -19.37
C SER A 516 1.76 8.38 -18.79
N TYR A 517 2.16 8.75 -17.58
CA TYR A 517 3.29 8.11 -16.90
C TYR A 517 2.95 6.67 -16.49
N VAL A 518 1.77 6.43 -15.91
CA VAL A 518 1.32 5.06 -15.59
C VAL A 518 1.25 4.19 -16.83
N PHE A 519 0.69 4.70 -17.94
CA PHE A 519 0.69 3.97 -19.21
C PHE A 519 2.11 3.63 -19.66
N ASN A 520 3.05 4.59 -19.62
CA ASN A 520 4.43 4.34 -20.01
C ASN A 520 5.14 3.35 -19.10
N VAL A 521 4.98 3.43 -17.78
CA VAL A 521 5.57 2.45 -16.85
C VAL A 521 5.07 1.04 -17.16
N LEU A 522 3.78 0.87 -17.42
CA LEU A 522 3.19 -0.43 -17.75
C LEU A 522 3.65 -0.92 -19.14
N ARG A 523 3.44 -0.11 -20.19
CA ARG A 523 3.72 -0.51 -21.58
C ARG A 523 5.21 -0.54 -21.89
N ASN A 524 5.90 0.58 -21.68
CA ASN A 524 7.28 0.78 -22.10
C ASN A 524 8.30 0.40 -21.03
N GLY A 525 7.90 0.37 -19.75
CA GLY A 525 8.76 -0.02 -18.65
C GLY A 525 8.69 -1.53 -18.38
N TYR A 526 7.50 -2.04 -18.06
CA TYR A 526 7.31 -3.45 -17.71
C TYR A 526 7.05 -4.36 -18.92
N GLY A 527 6.68 -3.80 -20.07
CA GLY A 527 6.47 -4.57 -21.29
C GLY A 527 5.08 -5.18 -21.45
N PHE A 528 4.07 -4.69 -20.72
CA PHE A 528 2.69 -5.15 -20.93
C PHE A 528 2.21 -4.84 -22.36
N GLU A 529 1.47 -5.74 -22.99
CA GLU A 529 0.84 -5.53 -24.30
C GLU A 529 -0.50 -4.79 -24.20
N MET A 530 -0.95 -4.21 -25.32
CA MET A 530 -2.13 -3.32 -25.35
C MET A 530 -3.44 -4.02 -24.96
N ASP A 531 -3.56 -5.32 -25.25
CA ASP A 531 -4.73 -6.17 -24.95
C ASP A 531 -4.64 -6.86 -23.59
N GLU A 532 -3.51 -6.74 -22.88
CA GLU A 532 -3.37 -7.29 -21.54
C GLU A 532 -4.21 -6.53 -20.51
N HIS A 533 -4.75 -7.29 -19.56
CA HIS A 533 -5.65 -6.77 -18.54
C HIS A 533 -4.91 -6.58 -17.22
N ILE A 534 -5.18 -5.45 -16.58
CA ILE A 534 -4.74 -5.15 -15.23
C ILE A 534 -5.98 -4.91 -14.36
N THR A 535 -5.97 -5.48 -13.17
CA THR A 535 -7.00 -5.21 -12.16
C THR A 535 -6.48 -4.16 -11.19
N ALA A 536 -7.14 -3.02 -11.09
CA ALA A 536 -6.77 -1.96 -10.15
C ALA A 536 -7.76 -1.90 -8.98
N THR A 537 -7.26 -1.92 -7.73
CA THR A 537 -8.12 -1.92 -6.54
C THR A 537 -7.37 -1.36 -5.32
N ASP A 538 -8.09 -0.74 -4.39
CA ASP A 538 -7.55 -0.35 -3.08
C ASP A 538 -8.01 -1.30 -1.96
N VAL A 539 -9.19 -1.93 -2.14
CA VAL A 539 -9.84 -2.80 -1.15
C VAL A 539 -10.26 -4.13 -1.77
N ILE A 540 -10.03 -5.23 -1.04
CA ILE A 540 -10.56 -6.58 -1.34
C ILE A 540 -11.18 -7.11 -0.05
N ASN A 541 -12.37 -7.72 -0.12
CA ASN A 541 -13.10 -8.26 1.04
C ASN A 541 -13.26 -7.29 2.22
N GLY A 542 -13.34 -5.98 1.95
CA GLY A 542 -13.44 -4.94 2.97
C GLY A 542 -12.12 -4.57 3.66
N GLN A 543 -10.99 -5.13 3.23
CA GLN A 543 -9.65 -4.77 3.70
C GLN A 543 -8.82 -4.06 2.64
N LYS A 544 -8.02 -3.10 3.08
CA LYS A 544 -7.10 -2.40 2.21
C LYS A 544 -5.96 -3.33 1.79
N VAL A 545 -5.74 -3.44 0.49
CA VAL A 545 -4.62 -4.20 -0.08
C VAL A 545 -3.35 -3.37 0.03
N GLY A 546 -2.25 -4.00 0.43
CA GLY A 546 -0.93 -3.38 0.45
C GLY A 546 0.07 -4.19 1.24
N TRP A 547 1.33 -3.74 1.18
CA TRP A 547 2.45 -4.40 1.83
C TRP A 547 2.28 -4.51 3.36
N ALA A 548 1.55 -3.59 4.00
CA ALA A 548 1.33 -3.62 5.46
C ALA A 548 0.65 -4.93 5.92
N LEU A 549 -0.28 -5.47 5.13
CA LEU A 549 -0.95 -6.74 5.42
C LEU A 549 0.03 -7.92 5.29
N GLY A 550 0.83 -7.95 4.22
CA GLY A 550 1.83 -8.99 4.00
C GLY A 550 2.97 -8.94 5.01
N ALA A 551 3.40 -7.75 5.40
CA ALA A 551 4.36 -7.54 6.47
C ALA A 551 3.80 -8.05 7.80
N MET A 552 2.56 -7.70 8.16
CA MET A 552 1.95 -8.23 9.37
C MET A 552 1.83 -9.76 9.35
N LEU A 553 1.44 -10.36 8.22
CA LEU A 553 1.42 -11.81 8.06
C LEU A 553 2.80 -12.45 8.32
N TYR A 554 3.87 -11.81 7.84
CA TYR A 554 5.23 -12.24 8.10
C TYR A 554 5.58 -12.10 9.59
N GLU A 555 5.38 -10.91 10.18
CA GLU A 555 5.77 -10.59 11.56
C GLU A 555 5.04 -11.43 12.60
N ILE A 556 3.71 -11.66 12.47
CA ILE A 556 2.98 -12.49 13.43
C ILE A 556 3.61 -13.89 13.52
N ASN A 557 4.10 -14.41 12.39
CA ASN A 557 4.65 -15.75 12.30
C ASN A 557 6.11 -15.86 12.75
N THR A 558 6.76 -14.76 13.14
CA THR A 558 8.08 -14.78 13.81
C THR A 558 7.95 -14.94 15.33
N PHE A 559 6.79 -14.63 15.92
CA PHE A 559 6.59 -14.75 17.37
C PHE A 559 6.52 -16.21 17.85
N PRO A 560 7.03 -16.49 19.06
CA PRO A 560 6.97 -17.84 19.64
C PRO A 560 5.52 -18.27 19.92
N TRP A 561 5.32 -19.58 19.97
CA TRP A 561 4.08 -20.17 20.45
C TRP A 561 4.14 -20.36 21.97
N SER A 562 3.06 -20.07 22.69
CA SER A 562 2.89 -20.54 24.07
C SER A 562 2.32 -21.96 24.07
N TYR A 563 2.60 -22.73 25.13
CA TYR A 563 2.03 -24.06 25.32
C TYR A 563 1.22 -24.07 26.62
N GLU A 564 -0.06 -24.40 26.50
CA GLU A 564 -0.97 -24.57 27.62
C GLU A 564 -1.49 -26.00 27.61
N ARG A 565 -1.13 -26.79 28.62
CA ARG A 565 -1.63 -28.16 28.74
C ARG A 565 -3.13 -28.10 29.02
N ALA A 566 -3.95 -28.69 28.15
CA ALA A 566 -5.39 -28.83 28.36
C ALA A 566 -5.66 -29.35 29.78
N ARG A 567 -6.56 -28.71 30.52
CA ARG A 567 -6.98 -29.17 31.84
C ARG A 567 -7.64 -30.55 31.70
N ASP A 568 -7.40 -31.45 32.65
CA ASP A 568 -7.90 -32.84 32.61
C ASP A 568 -9.43 -32.92 32.40
N ASP A 569 -10.16 -31.87 32.78
CA ASP A 569 -11.62 -31.77 32.65
C ASP A 569 -12.08 -31.68 31.18
N GLU A 570 -11.37 -30.94 30.32
CA GLU A 570 -11.70 -30.77 28.88
C GLU A 570 -11.34 -32.01 28.04
N LEU A 571 -10.35 -32.78 28.49
CA LEU A 571 -10.00 -34.09 27.91
C LEU A 571 -11.13 -35.11 28.09
N SER A 572 -11.91 -35.01 29.17
CA SER A 572 -13.03 -35.91 29.42
C SER A 572 -14.20 -35.69 28.46
N ASP A 573 -14.54 -34.43 28.15
CA ASP A 573 -15.59 -34.07 27.19
C ASP A 573 -15.19 -34.38 25.73
N MET A 574 -13.92 -34.16 25.37
CA MET A 574 -13.39 -34.54 24.06
C MET A 574 -13.28 -36.07 23.89
N ALA A 575 -12.92 -36.81 24.93
CA ALA A 575 -12.92 -38.26 24.91
C ALA A 575 -14.35 -38.83 24.77
N PHE A 576 -15.32 -38.23 25.46
CA PHE A 576 -16.73 -38.66 25.38
C PHE A 576 -17.35 -38.40 24.01
N THR A 577 -17.06 -37.24 23.41
CA THR A 577 -17.53 -36.88 22.05
C THR A 577 -16.85 -37.70 20.95
N ASN A 578 -15.56 -38.01 21.07
CA ASN A 578 -14.87 -38.89 20.12
C ASN A 578 -15.30 -40.36 20.28
N ALA A 579 -15.57 -40.82 21.50
CA ALA A 579 -16.15 -42.15 21.72
C ALA A 579 -17.52 -42.28 21.05
N SER A 580 -18.41 -41.27 21.20
CA SER A 580 -19.74 -41.30 20.58
C SER A 580 -19.69 -41.25 19.04
N LYS A 581 -18.78 -40.43 18.48
CA LYS A 581 -18.55 -40.39 17.02
C LYS A 581 -17.96 -41.70 16.48
N SER A 582 -17.04 -42.34 17.21
CA SER A 582 -16.47 -43.64 16.81
C SER A 582 -17.53 -44.75 16.83
N GLN A 583 -18.43 -44.73 17.82
CA GLN A 583 -19.52 -45.69 17.97
C GLN A 583 -20.56 -45.52 16.86
N GLN A 584 -20.93 -44.29 16.49
CA GLN A 584 -21.80 -44.03 15.33
C GLN A 584 -21.17 -44.48 14.00
N ARG A 585 -19.86 -44.27 13.84
CA ARG A 585 -19.14 -44.68 12.61
C ARG A 585 -19.02 -46.20 12.49
N GLY A 586 -18.84 -46.91 13.60
CA GLY A 586 -18.85 -48.37 13.66
C GLY A 586 -20.22 -48.97 13.29
N GLN A 587 -21.31 -48.41 13.83
CA GLN A 587 -22.67 -48.85 13.49
C GLN A 587 -23.03 -48.61 12.02
N MET A 588 -22.54 -47.52 11.42
CA MET A 588 -22.74 -47.24 10.00
C MET A 588 -21.98 -48.24 9.10
N LEU A 589 -20.75 -48.59 9.46
CA LEU A 589 -19.92 -49.56 8.72
C LEU A 589 -20.48 -50.98 8.78
N GLU A 590 -20.99 -51.42 9.94
CA GLU A 590 -21.70 -52.72 10.04
C GLU A 590 -22.97 -52.76 9.17
N GLY A 591 -23.74 -51.66 9.16
CA GLY A 591 -24.93 -51.54 8.31
C GLY A 591 -24.61 -51.64 6.81
N VAL A 592 -23.55 -50.97 6.35
CA VAL A 592 -23.08 -51.04 4.95
C VAL A 592 -22.60 -52.45 4.61
N PHE A 593 -21.84 -53.10 5.50
CA PHE A 593 -21.33 -54.45 5.27
C PHE A 593 -22.47 -55.48 5.13
N MET A 594 -23.49 -55.39 6.00
CA MET A 594 -24.68 -56.26 5.93
C MET A 594 -25.51 -56.01 4.66
N ALA A 595 -25.62 -54.76 4.21
CA ALA A 595 -26.29 -54.42 2.95
C ALA A 595 -25.55 -55.01 1.73
N CYS A 596 -24.21 -54.97 1.73
CA CYS A 596 -23.40 -55.57 0.67
C CYS A 596 -23.58 -57.09 0.61
N ILE A 597 -23.60 -57.79 1.76
CA ILE A 597 -23.86 -59.25 1.80
C ILE A 597 -25.25 -59.56 1.25
N LEU A 598 -26.28 -58.78 1.61
CA LEU A 598 -27.64 -58.98 1.12
C LEU A 598 -27.72 -58.83 -0.41
N LEU A 599 -27.04 -57.83 -0.97
CA LEU A 599 -26.98 -57.60 -2.42
C LEU A 599 -26.28 -58.75 -3.16
N ILE A 600 -25.20 -59.30 -2.60
CA ILE A 600 -24.50 -60.46 -3.18
C ILE A 600 -25.40 -61.69 -3.17
N LEU A 601 -26.12 -61.93 -2.07
CA LEU A 601 -27.07 -63.05 -1.96
C LEU A 601 -28.24 -62.91 -2.93
N LEU A 602 -28.80 -61.71 -3.09
CA LEU A 602 -29.87 -61.42 -4.04
C LEU A 602 -29.40 -61.59 -5.50
N ALA A 603 -28.20 -61.13 -5.82
CA ALA A 603 -27.59 -61.35 -7.14
C ALA A 603 -27.38 -62.85 -7.42
N GLY A 604 -26.86 -63.59 -6.44
CA GLY A 604 -26.71 -65.05 -6.53
C GLY A 604 -28.04 -65.78 -6.74
N LEU A 605 -29.09 -65.37 -6.02
CA LEU A 605 -30.44 -65.92 -6.20
C LEU A 605 -30.98 -65.62 -7.60
N HIS A 606 -30.75 -64.41 -8.11
CA HIS A 606 -31.16 -64.02 -9.46
C HIS A 606 -30.49 -64.88 -10.53
N VAL A 607 -29.19 -65.17 -10.39
CA VAL A 607 -28.44 -66.04 -11.31
C VAL A 607 -28.99 -67.47 -11.26
N VAL A 608 -29.26 -68.01 -10.07
CA VAL A 608 -29.84 -69.36 -9.92
C VAL A 608 -31.22 -69.45 -10.56
N LEU A 609 -32.06 -68.43 -10.38
CA LEU A 609 -33.38 -68.36 -10.99
C LEU A 609 -33.29 -68.24 -12.52
N ASP A 610 -32.36 -67.45 -13.05
CA ASP A 610 -32.14 -67.34 -14.50
C ASP A 610 -31.64 -68.66 -15.10
N VAL A 611 -30.71 -69.35 -14.44
CA VAL A 611 -30.24 -70.68 -14.87
C VAL A 611 -31.39 -71.71 -14.86
N ARG A 612 -32.22 -71.71 -13.81
CA ARG A 612 -33.42 -72.58 -13.76
C ARG A 612 -34.42 -72.25 -14.86
N ARG A 613 -34.65 -70.97 -15.14
CA ARG A 613 -35.53 -70.52 -16.22
C ARG A 613 -35.00 -70.95 -17.59
N ARG A 614 -33.70 -70.75 -17.86
CA ARG A 614 -33.07 -71.22 -19.11
C ARG A 614 -33.11 -72.73 -19.26
N ARG A 615 -32.96 -73.48 -18.16
CA ARG A 615 -33.05 -74.94 -18.17
C ARG A 615 -34.48 -75.42 -18.48
N ARG A 616 -35.50 -74.80 -17.87
CA ARG A 616 -36.92 -75.07 -18.19
C ARG A 616 -37.25 -74.73 -19.64
N ASN A 617 -36.83 -73.57 -20.14
CA ASN A 617 -37.04 -73.18 -21.55
C ASN A 617 -36.33 -74.14 -22.52
N ARG A 618 -35.16 -74.68 -22.15
CA ARG A 618 -34.44 -75.68 -22.95
C ARG A 618 -35.15 -77.03 -22.95
N GLU A 619 -35.72 -77.45 -21.83
CA GLU A 619 -36.52 -78.67 -21.73
C GLU A 619 -37.83 -78.55 -22.54
N GLU A 620 -38.52 -77.40 -22.52
CA GLU A 620 -39.68 -77.13 -23.40
C GLU A 620 -39.28 -77.14 -24.88
N TYR A 621 -38.17 -76.48 -25.25
CA TYR A 621 -37.69 -76.46 -26.65
C TYR A 621 -37.30 -77.85 -27.18
N LEU A 622 -36.77 -78.73 -26.32
CA LEU A 622 -36.44 -80.12 -26.68
C LEU A 622 -37.67 -81.04 -26.76
N SER A 623 -38.81 -80.65 -26.20
CA SER A 623 -40.07 -81.40 -26.29
C SER A 623 -40.93 -81.04 -27.51
N LEU A 624 -40.63 -79.90 -28.16
CA LEU A 624 -41.31 -79.37 -29.35
C LEU A 624 -40.59 -79.70 -30.66
N LYS A 625 -39.48 -80.44 -30.60
CA LYS A 625 -38.64 -80.88 -31.72
C LYS A 625 -38.65 -82.39 -31.79
#